data_AF-A0A7C4YKG8-F1
#
_entry.id   AF-A0A7C4YKG8-F1
#
_cell.length_a   1.000
_cell.length_b   1.000
_cell.length_c   1.000
_cell.angle_alpha   90.00
_cell.angle_beta   90.00
_cell.angle_gamma   90.00
#
_symmetry.space_group_name_H-M   'P 1'
#
loop_
_entity.id
_entity.type
_entity.pdbx_description
1 polymer ?
#
loop_
_entity_poly.entity_id
_entity_poly.type
_entity_poly.pdbx_seq_one_letter_code
_entity_poly.pdbx_strand_id
1 'polypeptide(L)'
;WLVIEAVRFHVGLRWSLRQIELERTVHDDRGPVTTLWTRRTFEVVVRLVCPSRVPLPFALIEDRIPFGVQRTGGETHTGATLSRQQSTEVRYRIRCQYPGPLRFEGVRLRFADLHGFFFHETFLRQPLEYAVLPSLVEAESHHKTKKRHNLLLPPGIHHLRRAGSGSELLDLRDYRPGDPPKMIAWKASARKDKLITKEFESEVPVRCTLFVDCSQTMRLGPPGRNALARVIEIAATATQAALSNRDQVGLALFDEEEISYLAPKRGQRHLVEVLRRLADVVKLPPGTGHGDLEPLLEIVHAFMREVYPDLLEKDLNDFRWWIPILFPKPEWLRKLTLTDAMMPWWRRLSFSEWRAMDLRKRVSAVLSMQQGLAPAGLSMLLEDDAEFTAALQRFLADHRIPYPVPLYDWRGKYLFASEAKIGVLANALVRSVRRGRDNELFVLLADLFECGEHLEPLRSAVKVALGRHHRVMLVAPWHPEFPLPDDRPSRPRPDENLMSLLRRATIERYHRAFAYVRREFGRLGVQVVCAQMGEPTQLILERMEQLRLGGIRR
;
A
#
# COMPACT_ATOMS: atom_id res chain seq x y z
N TRP A 1 -34.88 44.51 -9.80
CA TRP A 1 -33.50 44.33 -10.30
C TRP A 1 -32.81 43.13 -9.65
N LEU A 2 -32.55 43.14 -8.33
CA LEU A 2 -31.84 42.06 -7.62
C LEU A 2 -32.47 40.66 -7.82
N VAL A 3 -33.80 40.55 -7.82
CA VAL A 3 -34.52 39.29 -8.13
C VAL A 3 -34.25 38.81 -9.56
N ILE A 4 -34.17 39.73 -10.53
CA ILE A 4 -33.90 39.39 -11.93
C ILE A 4 -32.46 38.88 -12.07
N GLU A 5 -31.49 39.53 -11.42
CA GLU A 5 -30.09 39.06 -11.37
C GLU A 5 -29.99 37.69 -10.70
N ALA A 6 -30.71 37.46 -9.60
CA ALA A 6 -30.77 36.17 -8.93
C ALA A 6 -31.28 35.07 -9.88
N VAL A 7 -32.38 35.31 -10.59
CA VAL A 7 -32.95 34.35 -11.55
C VAL A 7 -31.98 34.11 -12.71
N ARG A 8 -31.40 35.16 -13.28
CA ARG A 8 -30.41 35.03 -14.38
C ARG A 8 -29.21 34.21 -13.96
N PHE A 9 -28.67 34.47 -12.77
CA PHE A 9 -27.54 33.72 -12.20
C PHE A 9 -27.89 32.24 -12.02
N HIS A 10 -28.97 31.90 -11.30
CA HIS A 10 -29.31 30.50 -11.00
C HIS A 10 -29.72 29.71 -12.25
N VAL A 11 -30.47 30.32 -13.19
CA VAL A 11 -30.86 29.66 -14.44
C VAL A 11 -29.64 29.46 -15.35
N GLY A 12 -28.82 30.50 -15.51
CA GLY A 12 -27.59 30.43 -16.29
C GLY A 12 -26.61 29.41 -15.73
N LEU A 13 -26.45 29.38 -14.42
CA LEU A 13 -25.61 28.42 -13.72
C LEU A 13 -26.13 26.99 -13.89
N ARG A 14 -27.41 26.71 -13.64
CA ARG A 14 -28.00 25.37 -13.84
C ARG A 14 -27.84 24.88 -15.27
N TRP A 15 -27.92 25.77 -16.26
CA TRP A 15 -27.72 25.44 -17.66
C TRP A 15 -26.26 25.12 -17.97
N SER A 16 -25.34 25.98 -17.54
CA SER A 16 -23.91 25.86 -17.83
C SER A 16 -23.24 24.72 -17.06
N LEU A 17 -23.61 24.48 -15.80
CA LEU A 17 -23.02 23.42 -14.95
C LEU A 17 -23.08 22.03 -15.59
N ARG A 18 -24.18 21.72 -16.29
CA ARG A 18 -24.38 20.42 -16.97
C ARG A 18 -23.46 20.21 -18.17
N GLN A 19 -22.82 21.28 -18.64
CA GLN A 19 -21.96 21.27 -19.83
C GLN A 19 -20.48 21.39 -19.48
N ILE A 20 -20.13 21.59 -18.20
CA ILE A 20 -18.74 21.72 -17.80
C ILE A 20 -18.04 20.37 -17.98
N GLU A 21 -16.96 20.38 -18.74
CA GLU A 21 -16.07 19.25 -18.95
C GLU A 21 -14.76 19.51 -18.21
N LEU A 22 -14.30 18.48 -17.51
CA LEU A 22 -13.06 18.48 -16.75
C LEU A 22 -12.13 17.43 -17.35
N GLU A 23 -10.91 17.86 -17.71
CA GLU A 23 -9.85 16.98 -18.16
C GLU A 23 -8.65 17.13 -17.23
N ARG A 24 -8.23 16.03 -16.61
CA ARG A 24 -7.03 15.98 -15.77
C ARG A 24 -5.98 15.11 -16.44
N THR A 25 -4.79 15.66 -16.61
CA THR A 25 -3.62 14.92 -17.10
C THR A 25 -2.43 15.12 -16.17
N VAL A 26 -1.65 14.06 -15.98
CA VAL A 26 -0.41 14.10 -15.20
C VAL A 26 0.75 13.88 -16.16
N HIS A 27 1.72 14.78 -16.10
CA HIS A 27 2.87 14.82 -16.99
C HIS A 27 4.16 14.56 -16.20
N ASP A 28 5.07 13.81 -16.83
CA ASP A 28 6.48 13.73 -16.48
C ASP A 28 7.27 14.61 -17.47
N ASP A 29 8.60 14.69 -17.34
CA ASP A 29 9.48 15.47 -18.22
C ASP A 29 9.35 15.11 -19.72
N ARG A 30 8.74 13.96 -20.03
CA ARG A 30 8.56 13.42 -21.40
C ARG A 30 7.12 13.50 -21.91
N GLY A 31 6.16 14.03 -21.14
CA GLY A 31 4.75 14.13 -21.50
C GLY A 31 3.81 13.32 -20.60
N PRO A 32 2.58 13.00 -21.04
CA PRO A 32 1.54 12.43 -20.20
C PRO A 32 1.86 10.99 -19.78
N VAL A 33 1.64 10.69 -18.51
CA VAL A 33 1.93 9.38 -17.91
C VAL A 33 0.69 8.76 -17.30
N THR A 34 0.61 7.43 -17.36
CA THR A 34 -0.45 6.63 -16.73
C THR A 34 -0.01 5.97 -15.42
N THR A 35 1.29 5.88 -15.18
CA THR A 35 1.90 5.36 -13.96
C THR A 35 2.86 6.38 -13.38
N LEU A 36 2.81 6.52 -12.06
CA LEU A 36 3.65 7.44 -11.31
C LEU A 36 4.71 6.64 -10.54
N TRP A 37 5.71 7.35 -10.02
CA TRP A 37 6.79 6.75 -9.25
C TRP A 37 6.95 7.50 -7.94
N THR A 38 7.17 6.79 -6.84
CA THR A 38 7.48 7.46 -5.57
C THR A 38 8.76 8.27 -5.69
N ARG A 39 8.90 9.30 -4.85
CA ARG A 39 10.06 10.20 -4.78
C ARG A 39 10.33 11.03 -6.04
N ARG A 40 9.57 10.85 -7.13
CA ARG A 40 9.60 11.71 -8.33
C ARG A 40 8.54 12.80 -8.29
N THR A 41 8.78 13.86 -9.04
CA THR A 41 7.88 14.99 -9.22
C THR A 41 7.14 14.88 -10.54
N PHE A 42 5.85 15.22 -10.53
CA PHE A 42 5.00 15.24 -11.72
C PHE A 42 4.23 16.56 -11.78
N GLU A 43 3.92 17.00 -12.99
CA GLU A 43 3.09 18.17 -13.22
C GLU A 43 1.64 17.74 -13.48
N VAL A 44 0.72 18.26 -12.68
CA VAL A 44 -0.72 18.05 -12.85
C VAL A 44 -1.28 19.23 -13.61
N VAL A 45 -1.95 18.95 -14.73
CA VAL A 45 -2.65 19.93 -15.54
C VAL A 45 -4.13 19.58 -15.51
N VAL A 46 -4.91 20.52 -14.97
CA VAL A 46 -6.36 20.41 -14.89
C VAL A 46 -6.95 21.45 -15.83
N ARG A 47 -7.65 20.99 -16.87
CA ARG A 47 -8.30 21.83 -17.86
C ARG A 47 -9.81 21.76 -17.66
N LEU A 48 -10.43 22.93 -17.51
CA LEU A 48 -11.87 23.09 -17.47
C LEU A 48 -12.37 23.75 -18.76
N VAL A 49 -13.36 23.15 -19.39
CA VAL A 49 -14.01 23.66 -20.61
C VAL A 49 -15.50 23.80 -20.35
N CYS A 50 -16.08 24.93 -20.76
CA CYS A 50 -17.53 25.15 -20.68
C CYS A 50 -18.07 25.58 -22.06
N PRO A 51 -18.59 24.66 -22.87
CA PRO A 51 -19.12 24.96 -24.21
C PRO A 51 -20.48 25.69 -24.19
N SER A 52 -20.92 26.18 -23.04
CA SER A 52 -22.19 26.88 -22.84
C SER A 52 -22.23 28.23 -23.54
N ARG A 53 -23.42 28.60 -24.03
CA ARG A 53 -23.71 29.94 -24.59
C ARG A 53 -23.86 31.00 -23.49
N VAL A 54 -24.11 30.59 -22.25
CA VAL A 54 -24.23 31.51 -21.11
C VAL A 54 -22.89 31.53 -20.37
N PRO A 55 -22.13 32.64 -20.44
CA PRO A 55 -20.84 32.73 -19.76
C PRO A 55 -21.04 32.81 -18.24
N LEU A 56 -20.12 32.21 -17.50
CA LEU A 56 -20.02 32.37 -16.06
C LEU A 56 -18.88 33.36 -15.79
N PRO A 57 -19.20 34.62 -15.40
CA PRO A 57 -18.25 35.72 -15.38
C PRO A 57 -17.11 35.49 -14.39
N PHE A 58 -17.44 34.93 -13.22
CA PHE A 58 -16.47 34.60 -12.19
C PHE A 58 -16.63 33.14 -11.79
N ALA A 59 -15.62 32.34 -12.11
CA ALA A 59 -15.45 30.99 -11.63
C ALA A 59 -14.09 30.86 -10.95
N LEU A 60 -14.08 30.50 -9.66
CA LEU A 60 -12.89 30.05 -8.95
C LEU A 60 -12.87 28.53 -8.99
N ILE A 61 -11.82 28.01 -9.59
CA ILE A 61 -11.57 26.59 -9.76
C ILE A 61 -10.51 26.20 -8.75
N GLU A 62 -10.75 25.19 -7.93
CA GLU A 62 -9.79 24.69 -6.94
C GLU A 62 -9.71 23.16 -7.05
N ASP A 63 -8.55 22.65 -7.50
CA ASP A 63 -8.32 21.21 -7.56
C ASP A 63 -7.95 20.66 -6.18
N ARG A 64 -8.64 19.61 -5.76
CA ARG A 64 -8.38 18.98 -4.47
C ARG A 64 -7.14 18.10 -4.58
N ILE A 65 -6.10 18.46 -3.83
CA ILE A 65 -4.88 17.66 -3.77
C ILE A 65 -5.20 16.29 -3.12
N PRO A 66 -4.87 15.17 -3.77
CA PRO A 66 -5.11 13.85 -3.22
C PRO A 66 -4.24 13.58 -1.98
N PHE A 67 -4.67 12.65 -1.13
CA PHE A 67 -3.84 12.24 0.00
C PHE A 67 -2.57 11.51 -0.48
N GLY A 68 -1.45 11.69 0.21
CA GLY A 68 -0.19 10.99 -0.10
C GLY A 68 0.77 11.66 -1.09
N VAL A 69 0.43 12.88 -1.53
CA VAL A 69 1.33 13.72 -2.33
C VAL A 69 1.70 14.99 -1.60
N GLN A 70 2.91 15.46 -1.86
CA GLN A 70 3.37 16.76 -1.43
C GLN A 70 3.35 17.73 -2.61
N ARG A 71 2.67 18.87 -2.47
CA ARG A 71 2.78 19.96 -3.46
C ARG A 71 4.17 20.57 -3.36
N THR A 72 4.86 20.65 -4.50
CA THR A 72 6.21 21.23 -4.59
C THR A 72 6.22 22.60 -5.26
N GLY A 73 5.18 22.96 -6.01
CA GLY A 73 5.07 24.27 -6.67
C GLY A 73 3.80 24.42 -7.52
N GLY A 74 3.63 25.59 -8.14
CA GLY A 74 2.44 25.97 -8.93
C GLY A 74 1.21 26.24 -8.07
N GLU A 75 0.11 26.72 -8.66
CA GLU A 75 -1.14 27.07 -7.96
C GLU A 75 -2.18 25.97 -8.14
N THR A 76 -2.91 25.64 -7.08
CA THR A 76 -3.99 24.62 -7.10
C THR A 76 -5.36 25.23 -7.38
N HIS A 77 -5.42 26.57 -7.45
CA HIS A 77 -6.62 27.29 -7.76
C HIS A 77 -6.34 28.36 -8.81
N THR A 78 -7.36 28.71 -9.57
CA THR A 78 -7.31 29.83 -10.50
C THR A 78 -8.69 30.44 -10.65
N GLY A 79 -8.74 31.75 -10.82
CA GLY A 79 -9.97 32.49 -11.12
C GLY A 79 -10.04 32.81 -12.61
N ALA A 80 -11.15 32.51 -13.25
CA ALA A 80 -11.36 32.83 -14.65
C ALA A 80 -12.85 33.02 -15.00
N THR A 81 -13.08 33.63 -16.17
CA THR A 81 -14.39 33.63 -16.82
C THR A 81 -14.53 32.34 -17.63
N LEU A 82 -15.58 31.57 -17.38
CA LEU A 82 -15.87 30.39 -18.19
C LEU A 82 -16.81 30.78 -19.33
N SER A 83 -16.33 30.65 -20.55
CA SER A 83 -17.08 30.90 -21.76
C SER A 83 -16.72 29.86 -22.83
N ARG A 84 -17.57 29.73 -23.85
CA ARG A 84 -17.37 28.78 -24.96
C ARG A 84 -16.01 28.87 -25.65
N GLN A 85 -15.35 30.02 -25.60
CA GLN A 85 -14.09 30.29 -26.31
C GLN A 85 -12.85 30.20 -25.42
N GLN A 86 -13.02 30.10 -24.10
CA GLN A 86 -11.92 30.13 -23.14
C GLN A 86 -11.90 28.85 -22.32
N SER A 87 -10.80 28.09 -22.42
CA SER A 87 -10.48 27.03 -21.47
C SER A 87 -9.65 27.61 -20.33
N THR A 88 -9.94 27.18 -19.12
CA THR A 88 -9.15 27.57 -17.94
C THR A 88 -8.30 26.40 -17.50
N GLU A 89 -7.03 26.66 -17.20
CA GLU A 89 -6.08 25.63 -16.78
C GLU A 89 -5.50 25.94 -15.41
N VAL A 90 -5.44 24.93 -14.56
CA VAL A 90 -4.72 24.94 -13.28
C VAL A 90 -3.51 24.03 -13.43
N ARG A 91 -2.31 24.53 -13.08
CA ARG A 91 -1.06 23.78 -13.17
C ARG A 91 -0.31 23.81 -11.85
N TYR A 92 -0.02 22.63 -11.31
CA TYR A 92 0.75 22.48 -10.10
C TYR A 92 1.61 21.22 -10.12
N ARG A 93 2.66 21.20 -9.29
CA ARG A 93 3.58 20.07 -9.18
C ARG A 93 3.37 19.30 -7.90
N ILE A 94 3.37 17.99 -8.04
CA ILE A 94 3.22 17.04 -6.94
C ILE A 94 4.43 16.12 -6.85
N ARG A 95 4.74 15.68 -5.64
CA ARG A 95 5.71 14.61 -5.36
C ARG A 95 5.00 13.48 -4.63
N CYS A 96 5.04 12.28 -5.21
CA CYS A 96 4.42 11.10 -4.60
C CYS A 96 5.31 10.58 -3.46
N GLN A 97 4.77 10.49 -2.23
CA GLN A 97 5.58 10.12 -1.06
C GLN A 97 5.76 8.60 -0.91
N TYR A 98 4.74 7.82 -1.24
CA TYR A 98 4.72 6.37 -1.02
C TYR A 98 3.99 5.62 -2.15
N PRO A 99 4.28 4.31 -2.33
CA PRO A 99 3.69 3.55 -3.42
C PRO A 99 2.23 3.21 -3.12
N GLY A 100 1.41 3.01 -4.15
CA GLY A 100 0.00 2.70 -4.02
C GLY A 100 -0.89 3.47 -4.99
N PRO A 101 -2.21 3.23 -4.96
CA PRO A 101 -3.18 3.96 -5.76
C PRO A 101 -3.32 5.40 -5.24
N LEU A 102 -3.07 6.36 -6.12
CA LEU A 102 -3.32 7.78 -5.89
C LEU A 102 -4.66 8.17 -6.51
N ARG A 103 -5.59 8.68 -5.72
CA ARG A 103 -6.95 8.98 -6.16
C ARG A 103 -7.24 10.47 -6.11
N PHE A 104 -7.49 11.07 -7.27
CA PHE A 104 -8.06 12.42 -7.38
C PHE A 104 -9.58 12.33 -7.33
N GLU A 105 -10.24 13.17 -6.53
CA GLU A 105 -11.71 13.14 -6.40
C GLU A 105 -12.42 14.01 -7.44
N GLY A 106 -11.84 15.16 -7.78
CA GLY A 106 -12.53 16.18 -8.56
C GLY A 106 -12.07 17.58 -8.19
N VAL A 107 -12.84 18.56 -8.63
CA VAL A 107 -12.52 19.98 -8.51
C VAL A 107 -13.67 20.71 -7.84
N ARG A 108 -13.35 21.56 -6.87
CA ARG A 108 -14.29 22.49 -6.27
C ARG A 108 -14.45 23.70 -7.18
N LEU A 109 -15.71 24.06 -7.46
CA LEU A 109 -16.06 25.19 -8.30
C LEU A 109 -16.88 26.18 -7.48
N ARG A 110 -16.45 27.44 -7.46
CA ARG A 110 -17.19 28.55 -6.87
C ARG A 110 -17.53 29.56 -7.94
N PHE A 111 -18.81 29.86 -8.09
CA PHE A 111 -19.30 30.82 -9.05
C PHE A 111 -19.82 32.06 -8.35
N ALA A 112 -19.62 33.21 -8.95
CA ALA A 112 -20.23 34.46 -8.53
C ALA A 112 -20.85 35.19 -9.73
N ASP A 113 -21.89 35.99 -9.46
CA ASP A 113 -22.43 36.93 -10.43
C ASP A 113 -21.47 38.11 -10.65
N LEU A 114 -21.77 38.96 -11.64
CA LEU A 114 -20.91 40.12 -11.99
C LEU A 114 -20.71 41.10 -10.83
N HIS A 115 -21.67 41.18 -9.90
CA HIS A 115 -21.65 42.13 -8.80
C HIS A 115 -21.21 41.49 -7.47
N GLY A 116 -21.07 40.15 -7.41
CA GLY A 116 -20.72 39.42 -6.19
C GLY A 116 -21.84 39.30 -5.16
N PHE A 117 -23.11 39.55 -5.53
CA PHE A 117 -24.27 39.38 -4.66
C PHE A 117 -24.69 37.92 -4.47
N PHE A 118 -24.46 37.08 -5.49
CA PHE A 118 -24.87 35.68 -5.49
C PHE A 118 -23.67 34.80 -5.71
N PHE A 119 -23.51 33.79 -4.86
CA PHE A 119 -22.48 32.77 -5.00
C PHE A 119 -23.10 31.38 -4.97
N HIS A 120 -22.46 30.46 -5.68
CA HIS A 120 -22.81 29.05 -5.63
C HIS A 120 -21.53 28.23 -5.62
N GLU A 121 -21.44 27.30 -4.68
CA GLU A 121 -20.33 26.38 -4.53
C GLU A 121 -20.82 24.96 -4.85
N THR A 122 -20.08 24.26 -5.69
CA THR A 122 -20.36 22.85 -6.03
C THR A 122 -19.04 22.11 -6.25
N PHE A 123 -19.11 20.78 -6.27
CA PHE A 123 -17.95 19.92 -6.50
C PHE A 123 -18.16 19.06 -7.73
N LEU A 124 -17.33 19.27 -8.75
CA LEU A 124 -17.36 18.47 -9.97
C LEU A 124 -16.54 17.19 -9.74
N ARG A 125 -17.25 16.09 -9.45
CA ARG A 125 -16.65 14.77 -9.22
C ARG A 125 -16.12 14.17 -10.52
N GLN A 126 -14.84 13.84 -10.53
CA GLN A 126 -14.19 13.08 -11.60
C GLN A 126 -13.10 12.21 -10.96
N PRO A 127 -13.50 11.08 -10.35
CA PRO A 127 -12.56 10.21 -9.67
C PRO A 127 -11.58 9.61 -10.69
N LEU A 128 -10.29 9.89 -10.52
CA LEU A 128 -9.23 9.39 -11.39
C LEU A 128 -8.13 8.77 -10.53
N GLU A 129 -7.76 7.53 -10.84
CA GLU A 129 -6.77 6.78 -10.08
C GLU A 129 -5.49 6.55 -10.90
N TYR A 130 -4.35 6.82 -10.28
CA TYR A 130 -3.02 6.55 -10.82
C TYR A 130 -2.28 5.54 -9.94
N ALA A 131 -1.63 4.57 -10.55
CA ALA A 131 -0.76 3.65 -9.82
C ALA A 131 0.60 4.31 -9.56
N VAL A 132 0.95 4.52 -8.29
CA VAL A 132 2.28 4.98 -7.87
C VAL A 132 3.16 3.76 -7.59
N LEU A 133 4.11 3.52 -8.46
CA LEU A 133 5.07 2.43 -8.33
C LEU A 133 6.19 2.81 -7.33
N PRO A 134 6.69 1.84 -6.54
CA PRO A 134 7.85 2.09 -5.68
C PRO A 134 9.03 2.55 -6.52
N SER A 135 9.74 3.57 -6.02
CA SER A 135 10.90 4.11 -6.70
C SER A 135 11.90 2.98 -6.86
N LEU A 136 12.41 2.87 -8.07
CA LEU A 136 13.68 2.22 -8.28
C LEU A 136 14.67 2.98 -7.41
N VAL A 137 15.13 2.37 -6.32
CA VAL A 137 16.32 2.87 -5.64
C VAL A 137 17.38 2.69 -6.71
N GLU A 138 17.90 3.80 -7.23
CA GLU A 138 19.21 3.74 -7.87
C GLU A 138 20.05 3.08 -6.79
N ALA A 139 20.42 1.82 -6.99
CA ALA A 139 21.36 1.15 -6.11
C ALA A 139 22.64 1.95 -6.28
N GLU A 140 22.71 3.08 -5.57
CA GLU A 140 23.80 4.03 -5.58
C GLU A 140 24.99 3.17 -5.23
N SER A 141 25.78 2.85 -6.25
CA SER A 141 27.24 2.74 -6.20
C SER A 141 27.87 1.74 -5.21
N HIS A 142 27.10 0.99 -4.40
CA HIS A 142 27.60 0.02 -3.42
C HIS A 142 27.72 -1.39 -3.99
N HIS A 143 26.96 -1.68 -5.05
CA HIS A 143 27.49 -2.56 -6.09
C HIS A 143 28.35 -1.71 -7.05
N LYS A 144 29.47 -1.17 -6.55
CA LYS A 144 30.71 -1.65 -7.15
C LYS A 144 30.56 -3.15 -7.08
N THR A 145 30.06 -3.75 -8.16
CA THR A 145 30.50 -5.07 -8.53
C THR A 145 31.98 -4.97 -8.25
N LYS A 146 32.44 -5.55 -7.15
CA LYS A 146 33.78 -6.09 -7.19
C LYS A 146 33.60 -7.08 -8.32
N LYS A 147 33.85 -6.62 -9.55
CA LYS A 147 34.80 -7.28 -10.42
C LYS A 147 35.97 -7.56 -9.48
N ARG A 148 35.85 -8.62 -8.68
CA ARG A 148 36.98 -9.46 -8.37
C ARG A 148 37.37 -9.93 -9.74
N HIS A 149 38.13 -9.07 -10.43
CA HIS A 149 39.14 -9.50 -11.35
C HIS A 149 39.71 -10.78 -10.77
N ASN A 150 39.66 -11.86 -11.55
CA ASN A 150 40.83 -12.68 -11.80
C ASN A 150 41.73 -12.91 -10.58
N LEU A 151 41.17 -13.31 -9.45
CA LEU A 151 41.94 -13.99 -8.42
C LEU A 151 41.75 -15.46 -8.73
N LEU A 152 42.67 -15.98 -9.55
CA LEU A 152 43.07 -17.37 -9.45
C LEU A 152 43.16 -17.68 -7.95
N LEU A 153 42.29 -18.56 -7.45
CA LEU A 153 42.45 -19.06 -6.10
C LEU A 153 43.83 -19.72 -6.03
N PRO A 154 44.54 -19.62 -4.88
CA PRO A 154 45.77 -20.38 -4.65
C PRO A 154 45.55 -21.85 -4.99
N PRO A 155 46.54 -22.55 -5.56
CA PRO A 155 46.39 -23.95 -5.92
C PRO A 155 46.13 -24.78 -4.66
N GLY A 156 44.92 -25.32 -4.56
CA GLY A 156 44.47 -26.11 -3.41
C GLY A 156 43.00 -25.93 -3.13
N ILE A 157 42.21 -26.93 -3.56
CA ILE A 157 40.81 -27.22 -3.20
C ILE A 157 39.75 -26.44 -4.02
N HIS A 158 39.36 -27.02 -5.16
CA HIS A 158 38.18 -26.66 -5.95
C HIS A 158 36.97 -27.45 -5.50
N HIS A 159 35.82 -26.81 -5.22
CA HIS A 159 34.54 -27.53 -5.22
C HIS A 159 33.42 -26.69 -5.84
N LEU A 160 32.92 -27.20 -6.98
CA LEU A 160 31.77 -26.79 -7.80
C LEU A 160 32.01 -25.79 -8.95
N ARG A 161 33.05 -26.05 -9.75
CA ARG A 161 33.16 -25.61 -11.14
C ARG A 161 32.55 -26.68 -12.05
N ARG A 162 31.34 -26.47 -12.57
CA ARG A 162 30.66 -27.42 -13.49
C ARG A 162 30.81 -26.93 -14.92
N ALA A 163 31.28 -27.78 -15.82
CA ALA A 163 31.32 -27.48 -17.25
C ALA A 163 29.90 -27.21 -17.78
N GLY A 164 29.76 -26.16 -18.59
CA GLY A 164 28.48 -25.72 -19.14
C GLY A 164 28.63 -24.70 -20.26
N SER A 165 27.54 -24.04 -20.62
CA SER A 165 27.44 -23.13 -21.76
C SER A 165 27.56 -21.65 -21.37
N GLY A 166 28.22 -21.32 -20.25
CA GLY A 166 28.41 -19.93 -19.83
C GLY A 166 29.43 -19.20 -20.68
N SER A 167 29.70 -17.95 -20.29
CA SER A 167 30.58 -17.06 -21.05
C SER A 167 32.05 -17.10 -20.59
N GLU A 168 32.32 -17.60 -19.39
CA GLU A 168 33.66 -17.63 -18.80
C GLU A 168 34.39 -18.95 -19.06
N LEU A 169 35.67 -18.88 -19.46
CA LEU A 169 36.51 -20.05 -19.71
C LEU A 169 36.80 -20.75 -18.37
N LEU A 170 36.32 -21.97 -18.23
CA LEU A 170 36.50 -22.81 -17.05
C LEU A 170 37.88 -23.47 -17.03
N ASP A 171 38.17 -24.19 -18.12
CA ASP A 171 39.39 -24.96 -18.31
C ASP A 171 39.66 -25.22 -19.79
N LEU A 172 40.89 -25.64 -20.10
CA LEU A 172 41.32 -26.11 -21.40
C LEU A 172 41.60 -27.61 -21.30
N ARG A 173 40.72 -28.41 -21.90
CA ARG A 173 40.90 -29.87 -21.93
C ARG A 173 41.24 -30.38 -23.31
N ASP A 174 41.74 -31.61 -23.38
CA ASP A 174 41.93 -32.30 -24.64
C ASP A 174 40.60 -32.45 -25.40
N TYR A 175 40.65 -32.21 -26.70
CA TYR A 175 39.53 -32.41 -27.60
C TYR A 175 39.13 -33.88 -27.62
N ARG A 176 37.83 -34.14 -27.44
CA ARG A 176 37.24 -35.47 -27.59
C ARG A 176 36.38 -35.50 -28.84
N PRO A 177 36.40 -36.61 -29.61
CA PRO A 177 35.48 -36.78 -30.73
C PRO A 177 34.03 -36.57 -30.28
N GLY A 178 33.34 -35.59 -30.90
CA GLY A 178 32.00 -35.13 -30.50
C GLY A 178 31.96 -33.69 -29.96
N ASP A 179 33.10 -33.11 -29.59
CA ASP A 179 33.17 -31.69 -29.20
C ASP A 179 32.93 -30.77 -30.41
N PRO A 180 32.17 -29.68 -30.28
CA PRO A 180 31.92 -28.78 -31.40
C PRO A 180 33.21 -28.08 -31.86
N PRO A 181 33.53 -28.02 -33.16
CA PRO A 181 34.75 -27.38 -33.67
C PRO A 181 34.92 -25.91 -33.27
N LYS A 182 33.81 -25.19 -33.08
CA LYS A 182 33.79 -23.80 -32.59
C LYS A 182 34.39 -23.62 -31.18
N MET A 183 34.50 -24.70 -30.41
CA MET A 183 35.02 -24.70 -29.05
C MET A 183 36.54 -24.93 -29.02
N ILE A 184 37.18 -25.20 -30.17
CA ILE A 184 38.62 -25.45 -30.24
C ILE A 184 39.40 -24.17 -29.94
N ALA A 185 40.32 -24.25 -28.97
CA ALA A 185 41.28 -23.20 -28.68
C ALA A 185 42.46 -23.29 -29.65
N TRP A 186 42.30 -22.76 -30.87
CA TRP A 186 43.31 -22.86 -31.94
C TRP A 186 44.72 -22.41 -31.51
N LYS A 187 44.82 -21.28 -30.78
CA LYS A 187 46.10 -20.75 -30.29
C LYS A 187 46.78 -21.65 -29.25
N ALA A 188 46.01 -22.29 -28.38
CA ALA A 188 46.54 -23.23 -27.39
C ALA A 188 46.92 -24.56 -28.04
N SER A 189 46.10 -25.00 -29.00
CA SER A 189 46.31 -26.24 -29.75
C SER A 189 47.61 -26.19 -30.58
N ALA A 190 47.86 -25.06 -31.25
CA ALA A 190 49.08 -24.82 -32.02
C ALA A 190 50.37 -24.83 -31.17
N ARG A 191 50.28 -24.55 -29.87
CA ARG A 191 51.44 -24.55 -28.96
C ARG A 191 51.76 -25.93 -28.38
N LYS A 192 50.77 -26.81 -28.28
CA LYS A 192 50.89 -28.15 -27.68
C LYS A 192 50.86 -29.28 -28.72
N ASP A 193 50.77 -28.94 -30.00
CA ASP A 193 50.63 -29.87 -31.13
C ASP A 193 49.52 -30.93 -30.90
N LYS A 194 48.45 -30.50 -30.23
CA LYS A 194 47.30 -31.34 -29.86
C LYS A 194 46.03 -30.48 -29.83
N LEU A 195 44.91 -31.01 -30.30
CA LEU A 195 43.63 -30.30 -30.27
C LEU A 195 43.13 -30.12 -28.83
N ILE A 196 42.89 -28.86 -28.45
CA ILE A 196 42.41 -28.44 -27.13
C ILE A 196 41.04 -27.76 -27.29
N THR A 197 40.09 -28.16 -26.45
CA THR A 197 38.73 -27.61 -26.38
C THR A 197 38.60 -26.69 -25.17
N LYS A 198 37.93 -25.54 -25.36
CA LYS A 198 37.50 -24.64 -24.29
C LYS A 198 36.30 -25.25 -23.59
N GLU A 199 36.40 -25.48 -22.28
CA GLU A 199 35.23 -25.67 -21.44
C GLU A 199 34.85 -24.34 -20.82
N PHE A 200 33.56 -24.01 -20.82
CA PHE A 200 33.03 -22.82 -20.17
C PHE A 200 32.33 -23.19 -18.87
N GLU A 201 32.25 -22.23 -17.95
CA GLU A 201 31.56 -22.44 -16.67
C GLU A 201 30.05 -22.52 -16.89
N SER A 202 29.34 -23.33 -16.11
CA SER A 202 27.87 -23.36 -16.14
C SER A 202 27.30 -22.12 -15.41
N GLU A 203 26.75 -21.16 -16.16
CA GLU A 203 25.91 -20.10 -15.60
C GLU A 203 24.51 -20.65 -15.27
N VAL A 204 24.32 -21.17 -14.06
CA VAL A 204 22.99 -21.54 -13.58
C VAL A 204 22.29 -20.28 -13.05
N PRO A 205 21.16 -19.85 -13.64
CA PRO A 205 20.46 -18.66 -13.15
C PRO A 205 19.95 -18.92 -11.73
N VAL A 206 20.30 -18.03 -10.81
CA VAL A 206 19.76 -18.08 -9.44
C VAL A 206 18.29 -17.70 -9.48
N ARG A 207 17.49 -18.40 -8.68
CA ARG A 207 16.06 -18.14 -8.56
C ARG A 207 15.75 -17.72 -7.14
N CYS A 208 15.02 -16.63 -7.03
CA CYS A 208 14.51 -16.11 -5.77
C CYS A 208 13.00 -15.95 -5.88
N THR A 209 12.23 -16.41 -4.91
CA THR A 209 10.80 -16.09 -4.81
C THR A 209 10.56 -15.32 -3.51
N LEU A 210 9.98 -14.13 -3.65
CA LEU A 210 9.61 -13.27 -2.53
C LEU A 210 8.16 -13.54 -2.14
N PHE A 211 7.93 -14.01 -0.93
CA PHE A 211 6.60 -14.09 -0.32
C PHE A 211 6.38 -12.82 0.50
N VAL A 212 5.37 -12.03 0.16
CA VAL A 212 5.09 -10.74 0.79
C VAL A 212 3.73 -10.81 1.46
N ASP A 213 3.74 -10.64 2.78
CA ASP A 213 2.53 -10.54 3.59
C ASP A 213 1.84 -9.20 3.32
N CYS A 214 0.59 -9.28 2.89
CA CYS A 214 -0.30 -8.17 2.58
C CYS A 214 -1.50 -8.11 3.54
N SER A 215 -1.46 -8.87 4.64
CA SER A 215 -2.51 -8.94 5.65
C SER A 215 -2.79 -7.60 6.34
N GLN A 216 -3.88 -7.52 7.07
CA GLN A 216 -4.32 -6.28 7.72
C GLN A 216 -3.27 -5.75 8.72
N THR A 217 -2.55 -6.64 9.42
CA THR A 217 -1.49 -6.24 10.37
C THR A 217 -0.39 -5.42 9.71
N MET A 218 -0.07 -5.73 8.46
CA MET A 218 0.98 -5.05 7.69
C MET A 218 0.62 -3.61 7.33
N ARG A 219 -0.70 -3.33 7.22
CA ARG A 219 -1.24 -2.04 6.76
C ARG A 219 -1.40 -1.03 7.89
N LEU A 220 -1.21 -1.45 9.14
CA LEU A 220 -1.37 -0.62 10.33
C LEU A 220 -0.38 0.55 10.36
N GLY A 221 -0.90 1.73 10.67
CA GLY A 221 -0.15 2.98 10.73
C GLY A 221 -0.33 3.85 9.48
N PRO A 222 0.29 5.04 9.45
CA PRO A 222 0.15 5.97 8.34
C PRO A 222 0.65 5.37 7.02
N PRO A 223 -0.05 5.60 5.88
CA PRO A 223 0.42 5.16 4.57
C PRO A 223 1.85 5.64 4.28
N GLY A 224 2.65 4.75 3.68
CA GLY A 224 4.07 5.02 3.43
C GLY A 224 4.99 4.89 4.64
N ARG A 225 4.43 4.81 5.85
CA ARG A 225 5.16 4.62 7.12
C ARG A 225 4.67 3.40 7.88
N ASN A 226 3.96 2.49 7.23
CA ASN A 226 3.56 1.21 7.81
C ASN A 226 4.57 0.11 7.48
N ALA A 227 4.41 -1.05 8.13
CA ALA A 227 5.26 -2.21 7.91
C ALA A 227 5.24 -2.70 6.45
N LEU A 228 4.06 -2.66 5.81
CA LEU A 228 3.88 -3.03 4.41
C LEU A 228 4.73 -2.17 3.47
N ALA A 229 4.74 -0.85 3.66
CA ALA A 229 5.54 0.07 2.84
C ALA A 229 7.04 -0.29 2.88
N ARG A 230 7.55 -0.64 4.06
CA ARG A 230 8.95 -1.06 4.20
C ARG A 230 9.24 -2.40 3.52
N VAL A 231 8.35 -3.38 3.67
CA VAL A 231 8.50 -4.68 3.00
C VAL A 231 8.42 -4.54 1.48
N ILE A 232 7.54 -3.68 0.96
CA ILE A 232 7.44 -3.39 -0.47
C ILE A 232 8.72 -2.73 -0.99
N GLU A 233 9.30 -1.78 -0.25
CA GLU A 233 10.58 -1.17 -0.60
C GLU A 233 11.68 -2.24 -0.70
N ILE A 234 11.80 -3.11 0.31
CA ILE A 234 12.76 -4.23 0.31
C ILE A 234 12.53 -5.15 -0.90
N ALA A 235 11.28 -5.56 -1.15
CA ALA A 235 10.94 -6.46 -2.24
C ALA A 235 11.21 -5.82 -3.62
N ALA A 236 10.87 -4.55 -3.80
CA ALA A 236 11.11 -3.80 -5.02
C ALA A 236 12.62 -3.66 -5.30
N THR A 237 13.40 -3.24 -4.31
CA THR A 237 14.86 -3.09 -4.46
C THR A 237 15.54 -4.43 -4.67
N ALA A 238 15.17 -5.48 -3.93
CA ALA A 238 15.72 -6.82 -4.10
C ALA A 238 15.40 -7.38 -5.50
N THR A 239 14.17 -7.19 -5.98
CA THR A 239 13.76 -7.59 -7.33
C THR A 239 14.59 -6.87 -8.38
N GLN A 240 14.71 -5.55 -8.27
CA GLN A 240 15.47 -4.74 -9.24
C GLN A 240 16.94 -5.18 -9.31
N ALA A 241 17.59 -5.34 -8.15
CA ALA A 241 19.01 -5.72 -8.07
C ALA A 241 19.26 -7.17 -8.53
N ALA A 242 18.36 -8.10 -8.22
CA ALA A 242 18.45 -9.47 -8.74
C ALA A 242 18.25 -9.53 -10.26
N LEU A 243 17.27 -8.78 -10.79
CA LEU A 243 17.01 -8.75 -12.23
C LEU A 243 18.12 -8.07 -13.02
N SER A 244 18.79 -7.05 -12.47
CA SER A 244 19.96 -6.42 -13.09
C SER A 244 21.16 -7.40 -13.17
N ASN A 245 21.28 -8.30 -12.19
CA ASN A 245 22.22 -9.43 -12.20
C ASN A 245 21.79 -10.60 -13.09
N ARG A 246 20.71 -10.46 -13.87
CA ARG A 246 20.13 -11.49 -14.76
C ARG A 246 19.59 -12.73 -14.04
N ASP A 247 19.37 -12.65 -12.73
CA ASP A 247 18.71 -13.70 -11.95
C ASP A 247 17.19 -13.70 -12.23
N GLN A 248 16.50 -14.75 -11.77
CA GLN A 248 15.05 -14.88 -11.91
C GLN A 248 14.37 -14.59 -10.57
N VAL A 249 13.38 -13.70 -10.57
CA VAL A 249 12.64 -13.32 -9.37
C VAL A 249 11.16 -13.64 -9.52
N GLY A 250 10.59 -14.40 -8.60
CA GLY A 250 9.17 -14.64 -8.45
C GLY A 250 8.58 -13.82 -7.31
N LEU A 251 7.27 -13.62 -7.34
CA LEU A 251 6.53 -12.88 -6.31
C LEU A 251 5.30 -13.69 -5.88
N ALA A 252 5.07 -13.78 -4.58
CA ALA A 252 3.91 -14.40 -3.98
C ALA A 252 3.31 -13.42 -2.98
N LEU A 253 2.23 -12.74 -3.35
CA LEU A 253 1.50 -11.83 -2.47
C LEU A 253 0.40 -12.63 -1.79
N PHE A 254 0.37 -12.64 -0.46
CA PHE A 254 -0.63 -13.38 0.30
C PHE A 254 -1.23 -12.52 1.40
N ASP A 255 -2.46 -12.81 1.76
CA ASP A 255 -3.14 -12.24 2.92
C ASP A 255 -3.77 -13.36 3.75
N GLU A 256 -4.80 -13.05 4.52
CA GLU A 256 -5.51 -14.02 5.36
C GLU A 256 -6.26 -15.10 4.57
N GLU A 257 -6.61 -14.85 3.30
CA GLU A 257 -7.53 -15.68 2.51
C GLU A 257 -6.95 -16.11 1.16
N GLU A 258 -6.30 -15.19 0.45
CA GLU A 258 -5.90 -15.34 -0.94
C GLU A 258 -4.39 -15.33 -1.12
N ILE A 259 -3.97 -15.85 -2.29
CA ILE A 259 -2.60 -15.72 -2.77
C ILE A 259 -2.55 -15.43 -4.27
N SER A 260 -1.82 -14.38 -4.61
CA SER A 260 -1.43 -14.06 -5.98
C SER A 260 0.02 -14.46 -6.23
N TYR A 261 0.24 -15.39 -7.16
CA TYR A 261 1.56 -15.91 -7.49
C TYR A 261 2.02 -15.51 -8.90
N LEU A 262 3.22 -14.95 -8.99
CA LEU A 262 3.93 -14.63 -10.22
C LEU A 262 5.21 -15.46 -10.28
N ALA A 263 5.31 -16.32 -11.31
CA ALA A 263 6.43 -17.23 -11.47
C ALA A 263 7.77 -16.50 -11.68
N PRO A 264 8.91 -17.08 -11.24
CA PRO A 264 10.23 -16.49 -11.46
C PRO A 264 10.55 -16.29 -12.93
N LYS A 265 10.74 -15.03 -13.33
CA LYS A 265 11.15 -14.63 -14.68
C LYS A 265 12.20 -13.53 -14.61
N ARG A 266 12.70 -13.15 -15.79
CA ARG A 266 13.72 -12.11 -15.97
C ARG A 266 13.23 -11.00 -16.92
N GLY A 267 13.92 -9.86 -16.90
CA GLY A 267 13.76 -8.78 -17.87
C GLY A 267 12.87 -7.63 -17.40
N GLN A 268 12.93 -6.51 -18.13
CA GLN A 268 12.33 -5.24 -17.71
C GLN A 268 10.79 -5.29 -17.61
N ARG A 269 10.12 -5.99 -18.53
CA ARG A 269 8.65 -6.16 -18.48
C ARG A 269 8.21 -6.87 -17.20
N HIS A 270 9.00 -7.85 -16.76
CA HIS A 270 8.73 -8.58 -15.52
C HIS A 270 8.97 -7.73 -14.28
N LEU A 271 10.00 -6.88 -14.28
CA LEU A 271 10.21 -5.90 -13.22
C LEU A 271 8.99 -4.98 -13.06
N VAL A 272 8.51 -4.40 -14.16
CA VAL A 272 7.34 -3.51 -14.12
C VAL A 272 6.09 -4.24 -13.61
N GLU A 273 5.86 -5.49 -14.01
CA GLU A 273 4.74 -6.29 -13.49
C GLU A 273 4.87 -6.55 -11.98
N VAL A 274 6.07 -6.91 -11.48
CA VAL A 274 6.31 -7.08 -10.04
C VAL A 274 6.03 -5.78 -9.28
N LEU A 275 6.55 -4.64 -9.75
CA LEU A 275 6.36 -3.34 -9.09
C LEU A 275 4.89 -2.91 -9.09
N ARG A 276 4.15 -3.19 -10.17
CA ARG A 276 2.71 -2.93 -10.26
C ARG A 276 1.95 -3.77 -9.22
N ARG A 277 2.22 -5.07 -9.14
CA ARG A 277 1.60 -5.97 -8.16
C ARG A 277 1.89 -5.54 -6.71
N LEU A 278 3.12 -5.08 -6.44
CA LEU A 278 3.49 -4.52 -5.14
C LEU A 278 2.76 -3.20 -4.85
N ALA A 279 2.53 -2.34 -5.85
CA ALA A 279 1.77 -1.11 -5.67
C ALA A 279 0.28 -1.38 -5.42
N ASP A 280 -0.31 -2.36 -6.13
CA ASP A 280 -1.74 -2.69 -6.04
C ASP A 280 -2.17 -3.18 -4.65
N VAL A 281 -1.25 -3.77 -3.87
CA VAL A 281 -1.52 -4.24 -2.49
C VAL A 281 -1.43 -3.13 -1.44
N VAL A 282 -0.88 -1.96 -1.76
CA VAL A 282 -0.85 -0.83 -0.82
C VAL A 282 -2.25 -0.23 -0.74
N LYS A 283 -3.02 -0.73 0.22
CA LYS A 283 -4.35 -0.21 0.56
C LYS A 283 -4.38 0.12 2.05
N LEU A 284 -5.32 0.98 2.44
CA LEU A 284 -5.64 1.16 3.84
C LEU A 284 -6.19 -0.16 4.42
N PRO A 285 -6.06 -0.40 5.73
CA PRO A 285 -6.74 -1.50 6.38
C PRO A 285 -8.26 -1.39 6.15
N PRO A 286 -9.00 -2.50 6.07
CA PRO A 286 -10.45 -2.48 6.01
C PRO A 286 -11.06 -2.04 7.36
N GLY A 287 -12.33 -1.66 7.35
CA GLY A 287 -13.05 -1.27 8.57
C GLY A 287 -13.13 -2.43 9.56
N THR A 288 -12.75 -2.17 10.81
CA THR A 288 -12.80 -3.14 11.91
C THR A 288 -14.11 -3.08 12.68
N GLY A 289 -14.94 -2.05 12.48
CA GLY A 289 -16.12 -1.78 13.30
C GLY A 289 -15.80 -1.34 14.73
N HIS A 290 -14.51 -1.19 15.05
CA HIS A 290 -14.02 -0.71 16.34
C HIS A 290 -13.32 0.62 16.12
N GLY A 291 -13.49 1.56 17.06
CA GLY A 291 -12.78 2.83 17.07
C GLY A 291 -13.63 3.96 17.66
N ASP A 292 -12.98 5.08 17.93
CA ASP A 292 -13.67 6.28 18.39
C ASP A 292 -14.49 6.87 17.24
N LEU A 293 -15.81 6.90 17.42
CA LEU A 293 -16.77 7.39 16.43
C LEU A 293 -16.60 8.88 16.14
N GLU A 294 -16.35 9.69 17.17
CA GLU A 294 -16.34 11.14 17.06
C GLU A 294 -15.24 11.66 16.10
N PRO A 295 -13.96 11.26 16.23
CA PRO A 295 -12.93 11.64 15.25
C PRO A 295 -13.21 11.15 13.83
N LEU A 296 -13.74 9.93 13.68
CA LEU A 296 -14.07 9.38 12.36
C LEU A 296 -15.19 10.18 11.70
N LEU A 297 -16.24 10.49 12.46
CA LEU A 297 -17.38 11.26 11.99
C LEU A 297 -16.99 12.67 11.59
N GLU A 298 -16.11 13.33 12.34
CA GLU A 298 -15.57 14.66 11.99
C GLU A 298 -14.84 14.63 10.65
N ILE A 299 -13.92 13.67 10.44
CA ILE A 299 -13.15 13.53 9.19
C ILE A 299 -14.11 13.26 8.02
N VAL A 300 -15.03 12.30 8.18
CA VAL A 300 -15.98 11.92 7.13
C VAL A 300 -16.90 13.08 6.80
N HIS A 301 -17.46 13.75 7.82
CA HIS A 301 -18.38 14.87 7.59
C HIS A 301 -17.67 16.04 6.90
N ALA A 302 -16.46 16.39 7.32
CA ALA A 302 -15.67 17.43 6.68
C ALA A 302 -15.40 17.10 5.21
N PHE A 303 -15.02 15.85 4.91
CA PHE A 303 -14.81 15.39 3.55
C PHE A 303 -16.09 15.38 2.71
N MET A 304 -17.21 14.89 3.27
CA MET A 304 -18.49 14.88 2.58
C MET A 304 -19.01 16.27 2.26
N ARG A 305 -18.82 17.25 3.16
CA ARG A 305 -19.17 18.66 2.89
C ARG A 305 -18.42 19.25 1.71
N GLU A 306 -17.23 18.73 1.43
CA GLU A 306 -16.39 19.18 0.34
C GLU A 306 -16.69 18.44 -0.98
N VAL A 307 -16.78 17.11 -0.94
CA VAL A 307 -16.88 16.27 -2.15
C VAL A 307 -18.32 15.93 -2.52
N TYR A 308 -19.23 15.96 -1.54
CA TYR A 308 -20.65 15.62 -1.69
C TYR A 308 -21.60 16.72 -1.13
N PRO A 309 -21.38 18.01 -1.43
CA PRO A 309 -22.20 19.10 -0.89
C PRO A 309 -23.68 18.92 -1.23
N ASP A 310 -23.97 18.55 -2.48
CA ASP A 310 -25.33 18.35 -2.99
C ASP A 310 -26.08 17.24 -2.22
N LEU A 311 -25.38 16.18 -1.77
CA LEU A 311 -25.99 15.08 -1.04
C LEU A 311 -26.19 15.38 0.44
N LEU A 312 -25.51 16.40 0.97
CA LEU A 312 -25.66 16.85 2.36
C LEU A 312 -26.65 18.00 2.51
N GLU A 313 -27.27 18.45 1.41
CA GLU A 313 -28.28 19.50 1.44
C GLU A 313 -29.38 19.17 2.44
N LYS A 314 -29.81 20.21 3.19
CA LYS A 314 -30.86 20.07 4.18
C LYS A 314 -32.16 19.60 3.56
N ASP A 315 -32.48 20.06 2.35
CA ASP A 315 -33.73 19.73 1.67
C ASP A 315 -33.86 18.22 1.38
N LEU A 316 -32.74 17.53 1.14
CA LEU A 316 -32.71 16.08 0.95
C LEU A 316 -32.68 15.32 2.28
N ASN A 317 -32.09 15.90 3.31
CA ASN A 317 -31.81 15.22 4.58
C ASN A 317 -32.63 15.72 5.77
N ASP A 318 -33.67 16.52 5.56
CA ASP A 318 -34.41 17.14 6.66
C ASP A 318 -35.05 16.08 7.57
N PHE A 319 -34.92 16.27 8.88
CA PHE A 319 -35.65 15.52 9.88
C PHE A 319 -36.63 16.49 10.51
N ARG A 320 -37.92 16.28 10.22
CA ARG A 320 -38.95 17.09 10.86
C ARG A 320 -38.77 16.98 12.37
N TRP A 321 -38.73 18.13 13.04
CA TRP A 321 -38.40 18.27 14.46
C TRP A 321 -39.26 17.40 15.40
N TRP A 322 -40.45 16.97 14.96
CA TRP A 322 -41.37 16.13 15.73
C TRP A 322 -41.11 14.62 15.59
N ILE A 323 -40.38 14.16 14.57
CA ILE A 323 -40.10 12.73 14.36
C ILE A 323 -39.44 12.11 15.62
N PRO A 324 -38.40 12.71 16.23
CA PRO A 324 -37.72 12.11 17.38
C PRO A 324 -38.57 12.05 18.66
N ILE A 325 -39.73 12.73 18.69
CA ILE A 325 -40.69 12.67 19.80
C ILE A 325 -41.48 11.37 19.76
N LEU A 326 -41.69 10.80 18.56
CA LEU A 326 -42.53 9.61 18.33
C LEU A 326 -41.74 8.30 18.40
N PHE A 327 -40.41 8.35 18.34
CA PHE A 327 -39.55 7.17 18.32
C PHE A 327 -38.70 7.08 19.59
N PRO A 328 -38.41 5.86 20.09
CA PRO A 328 -37.51 5.71 21.23
C PRO A 328 -36.11 6.26 20.90
N LYS A 329 -35.40 6.75 21.93
CA LYS A 329 -33.98 7.11 21.78
C LYS A 329 -33.22 5.88 21.25
N PRO A 330 -32.37 6.03 20.21
CA PRO A 330 -31.47 4.97 19.75
C PRO A 330 -30.63 4.43 20.90
N GLU A 331 -30.19 3.17 20.82
CA GLU A 331 -29.43 2.54 21.91
C GLU A 331 -28.14 3.29 22.25
N TRP A 332 -27.44 3.80 21.25
CA TRP A 332 -26.22 4.61 21.43
C TRP A 332 -26.46 5.98 22.09
N LEU A 333 -27.71 6.45 22.14
CA LEU A 333 -28.16 7.66 22.84
C LEU A 333 -28.79 7.35 24.21
N ARG A 334 -29.08 6.08 24.51
CA ARG A 334 -29.67 5.66 25.78
C ARG A 334 -28.61 5.71 26.88
N LYS A 335 -28.47 6.88 27.51
CA LYS A 335 -27.98 6.93 28.89
C LYS A 335 -29.13 6.47 29.78
N LEU A 336 -29.00 5.31 30.43
CA LEU A 336 -29.97 4.84 31.43
C LEU A 336 -29.95 5.80 32.64
N THR A 337 -30.71 6.90 32.54
CA THR A 337 -30.93 7.81 33.66
C THR A 337 -32.17 7.37 34.45
N LEU A 338 -32.19 7.59 35.77
CA LEU A 338 -33.36 7.33 36.62
C LEU A 338 -34.64 8.00 36.08
N THR A 339 -34.49 9.17 35.47
CA THR A 339 -35.55 9.91 34.77
C THR A 339 -36.08 9.19 33.53
N ASP A 340 -35.23 8.54 32.73
CA ASP A 340 -35.64 7.78 31.54
C ASP A 340 -36.43 6.50 31.89
N ALA A 341 -36.24 5.98 33.11
CA ALA A 341 -36.99 4.84 33.66
C ALA A 341 -38.34 5.27 34.27
N MET A 342 -38.42 6.45 34.90
CA MET A 342 -39.62 6.94 35.60
C MET A 342 -40.63 7.67 34.69
N MET A 343 -40.20 8.31 33.59
CA MET A 343 -41.11 9.05 32.70
C MET A 343 -40.84 8.77 31.21
N PRO A 344 -41.33 7.63 30.66
CA PRO A 344 -41.06 7.22 29.27
C PRO A 344 -41.63 8.16 28.19
N TRP A 345 -42.65 8.94 28.53
CA TRP A 345 -43.39 9.85 27.64
C TRP A 345 -42.82 11.29 27.61
N TRP A 346 -41.82 11.59 28.46
CA TRP A 346 -41.14 12.90 28.57
C TRP A 346 -39.78 12.96 27.84
N ARG A 347 -39.54 12.05 26.90
CA ARG A 347 -38.24 11.91 26.22
C ARG A 347 -37.98 13.08 25.26
N ARG A 348 -37.58 14.24 25.80
CA ARG A 348 -36.98 15.32 25.00
C ARG A 348 -35.53 14.98 24.74
N LEU A 349 -35.14 14.92 23.47
CA LEU A 349 -33.74 15.05 23.09
C LEU A 349 -33.27 16.44 23.50
N SER A 350 -32.15 16.52 24.20
CA SER A 350 -31.39 17.74 24.35
C SER A 350 -30.91 18.24 22.99
N PHE A 351 -30.57 19.54 22.90
CA PHE A 351 -30.10 20.14 21.66
C PHE A 351 -28.81 19.49 21.11
N SER A 352 -27.93 18.99 21.98
CA SER A 352 -26.72 18.27 21.58
C SER A 352 -27.06 16.89 20.98
N GLU A 353 -27.95 16.13 21.62
CA GLU A 353 -28.42 14.84 21.12
C GLU A 353 -29.13 14.99 19.77
N TRP A 354 -29.93 16.06 19.59
CA TRP A 354 -30.56 16.36 18.31
C TRP A 354 -29.55 16.62 17.19
N ARG A 355 -28.50 17.42 17.46
CA ARG A 355 -27.43 17.68 16.49
C ARG A 355 -26.64 16.42 16.13
N ALA A 356 -26.34 15.55 17.10
CA ALA A 356 -25.65 14.29 16.86
C ALA A 356 -26.48 13.36 15.96
N MET A 357 -27.80 13.29 16.20
CA MET A 357 -28.70 12.46 15.41
C MET A 357 -28.89 13.00 13.97
N ASP A 358 -29.06 14.32 13.80
CA ASP A 358 -29.13 14.97 12.47
C ASP A 358 -27.85 14.72 11.66
N LEU A 359 -26.69 14.86 12.29
CA LEU A 359 -25.40 14.57 11.66
C LEU A 359 -25.27 13.11 11.26
N ARG A 360 -25.55 12.17 12.18
CA ARG A 360 -25.48 10.72 11.90
C ARG A 360 -26.40 10.34 10.75
N LYS A 361 -27.62 10.88 10.70
CA LYS A 361 -28.56 10.63 9.60
C LYS A 361 -28.01 11.10 8.26
N ARG A 362 -27.55 12.35 8.17
CA ARG A 362 -27.01 12.91 6.92
C ARG A 362 -25.85 12.07 6.40
N VAL A 363 -24.92 11.72 7.28
CA VAL A 363 -23.77 10.88 6.93
C VAL A 363 -24.24 9.48 6.52
N SER A 364 -25.15 8.86 7.27
CA SER A 364 -25.69 7.52 6.95
C SER A 364 -26.41 7.48 5.61
N ALA A 365 -27.14 8.54 5.24
CA ALA A 365 -27.80 8.65 3.94
C ALA A 365 -26.78 8.66 2.79
N VAL A 366 -25.73 9.46 2.92
CA VAL A 366 -24.64 9.50 1.93
C VAL A 366 -23.91 8.16 1.87
N LEU A 367 -23.56 7.56 3.01
CA LEU A 367 -22.90 6.25 3.10
C LEU A 367 -23.74 5.15 2.43
N SER A 368 -25.05 5.10 2.73
CA SER A 368 -25.97 4.12 2.14
C SER A 368 -25.98 4.22 0.62
N MET A 369 -25.96 5.45 0.07
CA MET A 369 -25.94 5.66 -1.37
C MET A 369 -24.58 5.34 -2.00
N GLN A 370 -23.47 5.73 -1.37
CA GLN A 370 -22.12 5.48 -1.89
C GLN A 370 -21.70 4.01 -1.83
N GLN A 371 -22.13 3.29 -0.79
CA GLN A 371 -21.78 1.89 -0.59
C GLN A 371 -22.82 0.92 -1.16
N GLY A 372 -23.89 1.42 -1.79
CA GLY A 372 -24.94 0.61 -2.40
C GLY A 372 -25.73 -0.22 -1.39
N LEU A 373 -25.91 0.29 -0.17
CA LEU A 373 -26.68 -0.41 0.86
C LEU A 373 -28.17 -0.38 0.49
N ALA A 374 -28.86 -1.51 0.71
CA ALA A 374 -30.31 -1.60 0.59
C ALA A 374 -31.02 -0.62 1.56
N PRO A 375 -32.33 -0.33 1.40
CA PRO A 375 -33.05 0.59 2.30
C PRO A 375 -32.92 0.25 3.80
N ALA A 376 -32.77 -1.04 4.14
CA ALA A 376 -32.51 -1.48 5.50
C ALA A 376 -31.14 -1.05 6.05
N GLY A 377 -30.16 -0.82 5.18
CA GLY A 377 -28.82 -0.39 5.55
C GLY A 377 -28.79 0.99 6.20
N LEU A 378 -29.66 1.93 5.78
CA LEU A 378 -29.79 3.22 6.46
C LEU A 378 -30.24 3.04 7.91
N SER A 379 -31.21 2.16 8.17
CA SER A 379 -31.67 1.87 9.53
C SER A 379 -30.57 1.22 10.36
N MET A 380 -29.79 0.30 9.78
CA MET A 380 -28.65 -0.33 10.44
C MET A 380 -27.61 0.70 10.87
N LEU A 381 -27.21 1.60 9.96
CA LEU A 381 -26.24 2.66 10.27
C LEU A 381 -26.73 3.66 11.33
N LEU A 382 -28.05 3.87 11.42
CA LEU A 382 -28.65 4.76 12.42
C LEU A 382 -28.68 4.15 13.83
N GLU A 383 -28.74 2.81 13.95
CA GLU A 383 -28.92 2.12 15.24
C GLU A 383 -27.65 1.44 15.76
N ASP A 384 -26.84 0.86 14.87
CA ASP A 384 -25.66 0.06 15.24
C ASP A 384 -24.36 0.87 15.10
N ASP A 385 -23.67 1.08 16.22
CA ASP A 385 -22.40 1.82 16.28
C ASP A 385 -21.25 1.10 15.60
N ALA A 386 -21.19 -0.24 15.66
CA ALA A 386 -20.13 -1.01 15.06
C ALA A 386 -20.24 -1.00 13.53
N GLU A 387 -21.46 -1.19 13.01
CA GLU A 387 -21.74 -1.11 11.57
C GLU A 387 -21.54 0.32 11.05
N PHE A 388 -21.98 1.33 11.79
CA PHE A 388 -21.72 2.72 11.43
C PHE A 388 -20.22 3.03 11.40
N THR A 389 -19.47 2.59 12.42
CA THR A 389 -18.00 2.73 12.47
C THR A 389 -17.34 2.05 11.27
N ALA A 390 -17.72 0.81 10.97
CA ALA A 390 -17.19 0.06 9.84
C ALA A 390 -17.47 0.76 8.50
N ALA A 391 -18.67 1.31 8.33
CA ALA A 391 -19.05 2.06 7.14
C ALA A 391 -18.27 3.37 6.99
N LEU A 392 -18.03 4.11 8.08
CA LEU A 392 -17.17 5.31 8.07
C LEU A 392 -15.74 4.95 7.66
N GLN A 393 -15.16 3.92 8.28
CA GLN A 393 -13.80 3.45 7.99
C GLN A 393 -13.68 2.97 6.53
N ARG A 394 -14.67 2.23 6.02
CA ARG A 394 -14.73 1.80 4.63
C ARG A 394 -14.78 3.00 3.68
N PHE A 395 -15.63 3.98 3.96
CA PHE A 395 -15.73 5.20 3.15
C PHE A 395 -14.39 5.95 3.08
N LEU A 396 -13.71 6.13 4.23
CA LEU A 396 -12.38 6.74 4.25
C LEU A 396 -11.35 5.90 3.48
N ALA A 397 -11.41 4.57 3.59
CA ALA A 397 -10.54 3.65 2.87
C ALA A 397 -10.72 3.74 1.34
N ASP A 398 -11.98 3.82 0.87
CA ASP A 398 -12.35 3.95 -0.55
C ASP A 398 -11.84 5.29 -1.12
N HIS A 399 -11.90 6.37 -0.32
CA HIS A 399 -11.37 7.69 -0.66
C HIS A 399 -9.87 7.88 -0.37
N ARG A 400 -9.17 6.83 0.05
CA ARG A 400 -7.72 6.85 0.37
C ARG A 400 -7.34 7.84 1.47
N ILE A 401 -8.25 8.12 2.39
CA ILE A 401 -8.03 9.01 3.55
C ILE A 401 -7.64 8.13 4.73
N PRO A 402 -6.44 8.31 5.33
CA PRO A 402 -6.06 7.54 6.51
C PRO A 402 -6.93 7.93 7.70
N TYR A 403 -7.14 6.95 8.56
CA TYR A 403 -7.89 7.10 9.78
C TYR A 403 -7.23 6.29 10.90
N PRO A 404 -7.41 6.70 12.17
CA PRO A 404 -6.91 5.93 13.29
C PRO A 404 -7.64 4.58 13.35
N VAL A 405 -6.86 3.52 13.53
CA VAL A 405 -7.40 2.16 13.68
C VAL A 405 -6.99 1.63 15.04
N PRO A 406 -7.95 1.26 15.92
CA PRO A 406 -7.60 0.71 17.22
C PRO A 406 -6.92 -0.65 17.04
N LEU A 407 -5.89 -0.89 17.83
CA LEU A 407 -5.17 -2.16 17.82
C LEU A 407 -5.85 -3.23 18.68
N TYR A 408 -6.59 -2.78 19.70
CA TYR A 408 -7.21 -3.65 20.70
C TYR A 408 -8.69 -3.30 20.82
N ASP A 409 -9.50 -4.31 21.15
CA ASP A 409 -10.88 -4.08 21.60
C ASP A 409 -10.90 -3.56 23.05
N TRP A 410 -12.10 -3.25 23.54
CA TRP A 410 -12.33 -2.79 24.92
C TRP A 410 -11.97 -3.84 25.99
N ARG A 411 -11.80 -5.11 25.62
CA ARG A 411 -11.36 -6.22 26.49
C ARG A 411 -9.84 -6.41 26.45
N GLY A 412 -9.11 -5.63 25.66
CA GLY A 412 -7.66 -5.76 25.48
C GLY A 412 -7.25 -6.89 24.52
N LYS A 413 -8.17 -7.45 23.74
CA LYS A 413 -7.85 -8.43 22.69
C LYS A 413 -7.33 -7.71 21.46
N TYR A 414 -6.21 -8.19 20.92
CA TYR A 414 -5.65 -7.65 19.67
C TYR A 414 -6.55 -7.98 18.47
N LEU A 415 -6.93 -6.96 17.69
CA LEU A 415 -7.94 -7.08 16.63
C LEU A 415 -7.42 -7.73 15.34
N PHE A 416 -6.10 -7.68 15.10
CA PHE A 416 -5.50 -8.11 13.83
C PHE A 416 -4.77 -9.45 13.92
N ALA A 417 -4.94 -10.19 15.01
CA ALA A 417 -4.43 -11.56 15.08
C ALA A 417 -5.18 -12.42 14.06
N SER A 418 -4.47 -12.92 13.05
CA SER A 418 -5.01 -13.86 12.08
C SER A 418 -4.08 -15.06 11.94
N GLU A 419 -4.56 -16.22 12.37
CA GLU A 419 -3.85 -17.50 12.23
C GLU A 419 -4.01 -18.04 10.80
N ALA A 420 -5.09 -17.68 10.10
CA ALA A 420 -5.43 -18.20 8.78
C ALA A 420 -4.30 -17.98 7.76
N LYS A 421 -3.64 -16.82 7.82
CA LYS A 421 -2.52 -16.48 6.93
C LYS A 421 -1.33 -17.45 7.02
N ILE A 422 -1.14 -18.12 8.16
CA ILE A 422 -0.07 -19.12 8.32
C ILE A 422 -0.32 -20.34 7.44
N GLY A 423 -1.57 -20.81 7.38
CA GLY A 423 -1.99 -21.89 6.49
C GLY A 423 -1.80 -21.52 5.03
N VAL A 424 -2.22 -20.31 4.64
CA VAL A 424 -2.04 -19.78 3.27
C VAL A 424 -0.55 -19.75 2.89
N LEU A 425 0.29 -19.15 3.73
CA LEU A 425 1.73 -19.04 3.49
C LEU A 425 2.42 -20.42 3.44
N ALA A 426 2.08 -21.33 4.36
CA ALA A 426 2.64 -22.67 4.39
C ALA A 426 2.31 -23.46 3.12
N ASN A 427 1.03 -23.45 2.71
CA ASN A 427 0.57 -24.11 1.49
C ASN A 427 1.23 -23.50 0.24
N ALA A 428 1.36 -22.18 0.21
CA ALA A 428 2.04 -21.47 -0.86
C ALA A 428 3.51 -21.88 -0.99
N LEU A 429 4.23 -21.93 0.14
CA LEU A 429 5.63 -22.35 0.18
C LEU A 429 5.79 -23.78 -0.32
N VAL A 430 4.97 -24.73 0.16
CA VAL A 430 5.00 -26.12 -0.31
C VAL A 430 4.71 -26.22 -1.80
N ARG A 431 3.73 -25.45 -2.31
CA ARG A 431 3.41 -25.42 -3.75
C ARG A 431 4.57 -24.87 -4.58
N SER A 432 5.26 -23.85 -4.08
CA SER A 432 6.46 -23.30 -4.72
C SER A 432 7.63 -24.28 -4.69
N VAL A 433 7.87 -24.96 -3.57
CA VAL A 433 8.89 -26.03 -3.47
C VAL A 433 8.61 -27.17 -4.46
N ARG A 434 7.36 -27.58 -4.61
CA ARG A 434 6.98 -28.64 -5.58
C ARG A 434 7.19 -28.24 -7.04
N ARG A 435 7.08 -26.95 -7.36
CA ARG A 435 7.26 -26.40 -8.73
C ARG A 435 8.70 -25.91 -8.98
N GLY A 436 9.44 -25.66 -7.91
CA GLY A 436 10.79 -25.13 -7.93
C GLY A 436 11.78 -26.13 -8.53
N ARG A 437 12.89 -25.61 -9.02
CA ARG A 437 14.09 -26.40 -9.34
C ARG A 437 14.98 -26.49 -8.11
N ASP A 438 16.03 -27.31 -8.16
CA ASP A 438 16.92 -27.43 -7.00
C ASP A 438 17.62 -26.10 -6.68
N ASN A 439 17.85 -25.84 -5.39
CA ASN A 439 18.68 -24.75 -4.87
C ASN A 439 18.14 -23.32 -5.14
N GLU A 440 16.82 -23.11 -5.01
CA GLU A 440 16.19 -21.77 -5.03
C GLU A 440 16.23 -21.08 -3.65
N LEU A 441 16.15 -19.74 -3.64
CA LEU A 441 15.93 -18.92 -2.45
C LEU A 441 14.46 -18.59 -2.28
N PHE A 442 13.90 -18.89 -1.10
CA PHE A 442 12.59 -18.41 -0.68
C PHE A 442 12.76 -17.37 0.41
N VAL A 443 12.36 -16.13 0.13
CA VAL A 443 12.38 -15.04 1.11
C VAL A 443 10.95 -14.81 1.58
N LEU A 444 10.72 -14.99 2.88
CA LEU A 444 9.44 -14.77 3.53
C LEU A 444 9.48 -13.37 4.17
N LEU A 445 8.78 -12.40 3.60
CA LEU A 445 8.59 -11.07 4.17
C LEU A 445 7.22 -11.05 4.86
N ALA A 446 7.15 -11.56 6.09
CA ALA A 446 5.89 -11.90 6.73
C ALA A 446 5.81 -11.51 8.20
N ASP A 447 4.66 -10.96 8.61
CA ASP A 447 4.36 -10.70 10.00
C ASP A 447 3.88 -11.97 10.68
N LEU A 448 4.77 -12.61 11.43
CA LEU A 448 4.48 -13.82 12.18
C LEU A 448 4.26 -13.53 13.67
N PHE A 449 4.11 -12.25 14.04
CA PHE A 449 3.90 -11.85 15.42
C PHE A 449 2.49 -12.27 15.85
N GLU A 450 2.35 -12.78 17.08
CA GLU A 450 1.10 -13.34 17.64
C GLU A 450 0.62 -14.70 17.10
N CYS A 451 1.37 -15.37 16.22
CA CYS A 451 0.93 -16.68 15.70
C CYS A 451 1.28 -17.88 16.63
N GLY A 452 2.05 -17.66 17.70
CA GLY A 452 2.28 -18.64 18.78
C GLY A 452 2.57 -20.08 18.32
N GLU A 453 1.74 -21.02 18.77
CA GLU A 453 1.83 -22.44 18.41
C GLU A 453 1.30 -22.74 16.99
N HIS A 454 0.52 -21.84 16.42
CA HIS A 454 -0.06 -21.96 15.07
C HIS A 454 0.99 -21.84 13.96
N LEU A 455 2.26 -21.60 14.29
CA LEU A 455 3.38 -21.60 13.34
C LEU A 455 3.75 -22.99 12.81
N GLU A 456 3.24 -24.09 13.39
CA GLU A 456 3.66 -25.45 13.03
C GLU A 456 3.49 -25.81 11.54
N PRO A 457 2.39 -25.45 10.85
CA PRO A 457 2.24 -25.70 9.42
C PRO A 457 3.36 -25.05 8.60
N LEU A 458 3.74 -23.82 8.95
CA LEU A 458 4.82 -23.10 8.28
C LEU A 458 6.19 -23.69 8.60
N ARG A 459 6.44 -24.09 9.86
CA ARG A 459 7.68 -24.79 10.25
C ARG A 459 7.85 -26.07 9.45
N SER A 460 6.77 -26.84 9.27
CA SER A 460 6.76 -28.05 8.46
C SER A 460 7.03 -27.75 6.98
N ALA A 461 6.40 -26.73 6.41
CA ALA A 461 6.67 -26.28 5.04
C ALA A 461 8.13 -25.86 4.82
N VAL A 462 8.72 -25.15 5.79
CA VAL A 462 10.13 -24.76 5.77
C VAL A 462 11.06 -25.97 5.85
N LYS A 463 10.77 -26.96 6.70
CA LYS A 463 11.54 -28.22 6.75
C LYS A 463 11.51 -28.94 5.40
N VAL A 464 10.37 -28.97 4.72
CA VAL A 464 10.24 -29.54 3.37
C VAL A 464 11.10 -28.77 2.36
N ALA A 465 11.09 -27.44 2.40
CA ALA A 465 11.94 -26.62 1.53
C ALA A 465 13.44 -26.90 1.75
N LEU A 466 13.88 -26.91 3.01
CA LEU A 466 15.27 -27.18 3.37
C LEU A 466 15.69 -28.62 3.01
N GLY A 467 14.79 -29.59 3.19
CA GLY A 467 15.02 -30.99 2.81
C GLY A 467 15.22 -31.21 1.31
N ARG A 468 14.69 -30.32 0.46
CA ARG A 468 14.96 -30.29 -0.99
C ARG A 468 16.10 -29.35 -1.38
N HIS A 469 16.98 -29.02 -0.44
CA HIS A 469 18.14 -28.15 -0.65
C HIS A 469 17.82 -26.71 -1.08
N HIS A 470 16.59 -26.24 -0.88
CA HIS A 470 16.28 -24.82 -1.02
C HIS A 470 16.81 -24.05 0.19
N ARG A 471 17.00 -22.74 0.01
CA ARG A 471 17.30 -21.83 1.13
C ARG A 471 16.06 -21.04 1.49
N VAL A 472 15.84 -20.85 2.78
CA VAL A 472 14.76 -20.01 3.30
C VAL A 472 15.37 -18.90 4.13
N MET A 473 14.85 -17.68 3.96
CA MET A 473 15.17 -16.51 4.76
C MET A 473 13.86 -15.86 5.21
N LEU A 474 13.78 -15.42 6.45
CA LEU A 474 12.62 -14.71 6.99
C LEU A 474 13.02 -13.26 7.28
N VAL A 475 12.29 -12.33 6.69
CA VAL A 475 12.37 -10.90 6.98
C VAL A 475 11.10 -10.53 7.72
N ALA A 476 11.21 -10.40 9.04
CA ALA A 476 10.10 -10.01 9.88
C ALA A 476 9.88 -8.49 9.77
N PRO A 477 8.67 -8.04 9.45
CA PRO A 477 8.32 -6.62 9.45
C PRO A 477 8.48 -6.03 10.85
N TRP A 478 8.66 -4.72 10.90
CA TRP A 478 8.78 -3.99 12.16
C TRP A 478 8.04 -2.67 12.05
N HIS A 479 7.47 -2.21 13.16
CA HIS A 479 6.79 -0.93 13.20
C HIS A 479 7.84 0.20 13.34
N PRO A 480 7.83 1.24 12.48
CA PRO A 480 8.93 2.24 12.42
C PRO A 480 9.07 3.15 13.62
N GLU A 481 8.06 3.20 14.47
CA GLU A 481 8.11 4.00 15.69
C GLU A 481 8.51 3.17 16.93
N PHE A 482 8.69 1.86 16.78
CA PHE A 482 9.05 0.99 17.89
C PHE A 482 10.57 0.84 17.98
N PRO A 483 11.15 0.88 19.20
CA PRO A 483 12.57 0.57 19.40
C PRO A 483 12.93 -0.77 18.76
N LEU A 484 14.14 -0.88 18.22
CA LEU A 484 14.55 -2.09 17.51
C LEU A 484 14.69 -3.27 18.49
N PRO A 485 14.60 -4.53 18.04
CA PRO A 485 14.58 -5.70 18.93
C PRO A 485 15.74 -5.84 19.92
N ASP A 486 16.91 -5.29 19.59
CA ASP A 486 18.09 -5.34 20.47
C ASP A 486 18.21 -4.10 21.40
N ASP A 487 17.32 -3.11 21.25
CA ASP A 487 17.23 -1.94 22.13
C ASP A 487 16.47 -2.29 23.42
N ARG A 488 16.98 -1.84 24.57
CA ARG A 488 16.27 -2.05 25.85
C ARG A 488 15.02 -1.16 25.92
N PRO A 489 13.83 -1.71 26.23
CA PRO A 489 12.65 -0.88 26.46
C PRO A 489 12.84 0.02 27.67
N SER A 490 12.28 1.23 27.62
CA SER A 490 12.36 2.22 28.69
C SER A 490 11.72 1.71 29.99
N ARG A 491 12.29 2.05 31.16
CA ARG A 491 11.71 1.68 32.47
C ARG A 491 10.38 2.39 32.72
N PRO A 492 9.45 1.80 33.50
CA PRO A 492 8.15 2.42 33.78
C PRO A 492 8.34 3.67 34.61
N ARG A 493 7.63 4.75 34.28
CA ARG A 493 7.48 5.90 35.16
C ARG A 493 6.16 5.81 35.93
N PRO A 494 6.13 6.17 37.23
CA PRO A 494 4.93 6.09 38.05
C PRO A 494 3.76 6.94 37.53
N ASP A 495 4.02 7.99 36.76
CA ASP A 495 3.03 8.97 36.29
C ASP A 495 2.59 8.75 34.82
N GLU A 496 2.73 7.54 34.27
CA GLU A 496 2.39 7.26 32.87
C GLU A 496 0.87 7.25 32.60
N ASN A 497 0.43 8.01 31.58
CA ASN A 497 -0.94 7.96 31.06
C ASN A 497 -1.25 6.59 30.41
N LEU A 498 -2.53 6.19 30.37
CA LEU A 498 -3.02 4.94 29.79
C LEU A 498 -2.49 4.69 28.37
N MET A 499 -2.46 5.71 27.52
CA MET A 499 -1.93 5.58 26.15
C MET A 499 -0.43 5.22 26.12
N SER A 500 0.35 5.76 27.07
CA SER A 500 1.77 5.43 27.21
C SER A 500 1.96 3.99 27.69
N LEU A 501 1.13 3.54 28.64
CA LEU A 501 1.12 2.16 29.13
C LEU A 501 0.75 1.17 28.01
N LEU A 502 -0.29 1.46 27.23
CA LEU A 502 -0.71 0.64 26.08
C LEU A 502 0.38 0.58 25.00
N ARG A 503 1.01 1.72 24.70
CA ARG A 503 2.13 1.77 23.75
C ARG A 503 3.30 0.91 24.23
N ARG A 504 3.65 1.00 25.51
CA ARG A 504 4.71 0.21 26.13
C ARG A 504 4.40 -1.29 26.09
N ALA A 505 3.19 -1.69 26.52
CA ALA A 505 2.75 -3.08 26.48
C ALA A 505 2.82 -3.65 25.06
N THR A 506 2.42 -2.85 24.06
CA THR A 506 2.51 -3.21 22.64
C THR A 506 3.95 -3.39 22.19
N ILE A 507 4.87 -2.49 22.57
CA ILE A 507 6.31 -2.62 22.25
C ILE A 507 6.90 -3.90 22.87
N GLU A 508 6.67 -4.13 24.17
CA GLU A 508 7.16 -5.34 24.85
C GLU A 508 6.62 -6.62 24.20
N ARG A 509 5.36 -6.60 23.77
CA ARG A 509 4.75 -7.70 23.04
C ARG A 509 5.44 -7.96 21.69
N TYR A 510 5.67 -6.92 20.88
CA TYR A 510 6.40 -7.04 19.60
C TYR A 510 7.81 -7.61 19.78
N HIS A 511 8.54 -7.15 20.81
CA HIS A 511 9.87 -7.66 21.15
C HIS A 511 9.85 -9.15 21.51
N ARG A 512 8.92 -9.57 22.36
CA ARG A 512 8.75 -10.99 22.72
C ARG A 512 8.38 -11.84 21.50
N ALA A 513 7.46 -11.36 20.66
CA ALA A 513 7.03 -12.05 19.46
C ALA A 513 8.19 -12.26 18.47
N PHE A 514 9.00 -11.23 18.22
CA PHE A 514 10.18 -11.36 17.35
C PHE A 514 11.23 -12.30 17.94
N ALA A 515 11.51 -12.21 19.24
CA ALA A 515 12.45 -13.13 19.89
C ALA A 515 12.00 -14.59 19.79
N TYR A 516 10.69 -14.84 19.91
CA TYR A 516 10.09 -16.16 19.72
C TYR A 516 10.26 -16.65 18.28
N VAL A 517 9.86 -15.86 17.27
CA VAL A 517 10.01 -16.21 15.85
C VAL A 517 11.48 -16.46 15.49
N ARG A 518 12.40 -15.60 15.94
CA ARG A 518 13.85 -15.75 15.73
C ARG A 518 14.37 -17.07 16.32
N ARG A 519 13.90 -17.47 17.50
CA ARG A 519 14.27 -18.73 18.15
C ARG A 519 13.72 -19.94 17.39
N GLU A 520 12.44 -19.91 17.04
CA GLU A 520 11.76 -21.05 16.41
C GLU A 520 12.28 -21.37 15.01
N PHE A 521 12.48 -20.36 14.16
CA PHE A 521 13.04 -20.55 12.83
C PHE A 521 14.57 -20.67 12.84
N GLY A 522 15.25 -20.05 13.82
CA GLY A 522 16.68 -20.22 14.03
C GLY A 522 17.08 -21.68 14.33
N ARG A 523 16.25 -22.42 15.07
CA ARG A 523 16.42 -23.88 15.30
C ARG A 523 16.38 -24.71 14.01
N LEU A 524 15.72 -24.22 12.96
CA LEU A 524 15.69 -24.85 11.63
C LEU A 524 16.85 -24.41 10.72
N GLY A 525 17.74 -23.53 11.20
CA GLY A 525 18.81 -22.94 10.40
C GLY A 525 18.35 -21.83 9.45
N VAL A 526 17.14 -21.29 9.66
CA VAL A 526 16.62 -20.15 8.89
C VAL A 526 17.06 -18.85 9.55
N GLN A 527 17.64 -17.96 8.73
CA GLN A 527 18.00 -16.62 9.19
C GLN A 527 16.75 -15.76 9.30
N VAL A 528 16.54 -15.16 10.48
CA VAL A 528 15.45 -14.21 10.76
C VAL A 528 16.04 -12.82 10.95
N VAL A 529 15.60 -11.87 10.13
CA VAL A 529 16.10 -10.49 10.12
C VAL A 529 14.92 -9.54 10.34
N CYS A 530 15.13 -8.46 11.08
CA CYS A 530 14.14 -7.39 11.21
C CYS A 530 14.22 -6.46 9.99
N ALA A 531 13.09 -6.12 9.37
CA ALA A 531 13.01 -5.28 8.16
C ALA A 531 13.60 -3.86 8.32
N GLN A 532 13.77 -3.41 9.56
CA GLN A 532 14.35 -2.10 9.89
C GLN A 532 15.79 -2.17 10.39
N MET A 533 16.29 -3.35 10.78
CA MET A 533 17.68 -3.53 11.18
C MET A 533 18.53 -3.98 9.99
N GLY A 534 19.71 -3.35 9.83
CA GLY A 534 20.64 -3.65 8.75
C GLY A 534 20.08 -3.30 7.37
N GLU A 535 20.67 -3.90 6.32
CA GLU A 535 20.16 -3.85 4.95
C GLU A 535 19.59 -5.22 4.55
N PRO A 536 18.30 -5.52 4.83
CA PRO A 536 17.68 -6.80 4.46
C PRO A 536 17.83 -7.13 2.98
N THR A 537 17.74 -6.10 2.13
CA THR A 537 18.00 -6.20 0.69
C THR A 537 19.41 -6.72 0.40
N GLN A 538 20.43 -6.19 1.08
CA GLN A 538 21.81 -6.63 0.91
C GLN A 538 21.96 -8.10 1.32
N LEU A 539 21.37 -8.50 2.46
CA LEU A 539 21.40 -9.90 2.91
C LEU A 539 20.72 -10.85 1.93
N ILE A 540 19.59 -10.46 1.32
CA ILE A 540 18.94 -11.24 0.26
C ILE A 540 19.91 -11.42 -0.92
N LEU A 541 20.55 -10.35 -1.37
CA LEU A 541 21.50 -10.38 -2.50
C LEU A 541 22.74 -11.22 -2.19
N GLU A 542 23.31 -11.10 -0.99
CA GLU A 542 24.42 -11.94 -0.52
C GLU A 542 24.03 -13.42 -0.51
N ARG A 543 22.79 -13.74 -0.11
CA ARG A 543 22.30 -15.12 -0.12
C ARG A 543 22.12 -15.67 -1.53
N MET A 544 21.70 -14.82 -2.48
CA MET A 544 21.66 -15.16 -3.90
C MET A 544 23.07 -15.35 -4.49
N GLU A 545 24.03 -14.52 -4.11
CA GLU A 545 25.42 -14.68 -4.53
C GLU A 545 26.02 -16.00 -4.01
N GLN A 546 25.75 -16.36 -2.76
CA GLN A 546 26.18 -17.65 -2.20
C GLN A 546 25.48 -18.87 -2.84
N LEU A 547 24.30 -18.69 -3.44
CA LEU A 547 23.66 -19.72 -4.27
C LEU A 547 24.40 -19.87 -5.59
N ARG A 548 24.82 -18.75 -6.20
CA ARG A 548 25.63 -18.73 -7.41
C ARG A 548 26.98 -19.42 -7.22
N LEU A 549 27.62 -19.19 -6.07
CA LEU A 549 28.93 -19.76 -5.72
C LEU A 549 28.88 -21.23 -5.25
N GLY A 550 27.73 -21.90 -5.35
CA GLY A 550 27.65 -23.35 -5.12
C GLY A 550 27.74 -23.79 -3.66
N GLY A 551 27.24 -23.01 -2.70
CA GLY A 551 27.04 -23.50 -1.33
C GLY A 551 28.31 -23.98 -0.63
N ILE A 552 29.35 -23.15 -0.63
CA ILE A 552 30.51 -23.34 0.26
C ILE A 552 30.04 -23.11 1.70
N ARG A 553 29.72 -24.17 2.43
CA ARG A 553 29.81 -24.15 3.89
C ARG A 553 31.28 -23.90 4.22
N ARG A 554 31.58 -22.75 4.84
CA ARG A 554 32.78 -22.62 5.66
C ARG A 554 32.59 -23.41 6.94
#